data_AF-A0AAN0JK41-F1
#
_entry.id   AF-A0AAN0JK41-F1
#
_cell.length_a   1.000
_cell.length_b   1.000
_cell.length_c   1.000
_cell.angle_alpha   90.00
_cell.angle_beta   90.00
_cell.angle_gamma   90.00
#
_symmetry.space_group_name_H-M   'P 1'
#
loop_
_entity.id
_entity.type
_entity.pdbx_description
1 polymer ?
#
loop_
_entity_poly.entity_id
_entity_poly.type
_entity_poly.pdbx_seq_one_letter_code
_entity_poly.pdbx_strand_id
1 'polypeptide(L)'
;MATSREADSITFLNASQRISSPNLLESYNRFLGNLRSHPEAVAEVLKWAGQEGLDSAHLTYDLVSVVYGHCVFPEDHAQLLNMICHLLMHHIKQCSSIKEMFSIEPVCSRVVSEYCQQLPGLKSFLGFLFQVLRKPLMSILNYTDGYLDYDVTKASVRLQGTDDFDVSAYIESSSQFILSVCGEFLVELNRFQEFFPPT
;
A
#
# COMPACT_ATOMS: atom_id res chain seq x y z
N MET A 1 18.75 -15.63 11.65
CA MET A 1 18.13 -15.95 10.35
C MET A 1 18.04 -14.66 9.56
N ALA A 2 19.09 -14.38 8.79
CA ALA A 2 19.25 -13.14 8.04
C ALA A 2 19.76 -13.53 6.65
N THR A 3 18.87 -13.79 5.71
CA THR A 3 19.22 -14.07 4.31
C THR A 3 18.03 -13.72 3.43
N SER A 4 18.01 -12.51 2.89
CA SER A 4 17.19 -12.17 1.70
C SER A 4 17.62 -10.86 1.02
N ARG A 5 18.52 -10.05 1.63
CA ARG A 5 18.98 -8.77 1.03
C ARG A 5 20.30 -8.85 0.27
N GLU A 6 21.04 -9.95 0.36
CA GLU A 6 22.30 -10.13 -0.37
C GLU A 6 22.14 -10.75 -1.76
N ALA A 7 20.96 -11.31 -2.08
CA ALA A 7 20.74 -11.97 -3.38
C ALA A 7 20.56 -10.97 -4.55
N ASP A 8 20.04 -9.78 -4.29
CA ASP A 8 19.75 -8.80 -5.35
C ASP A 8 21.02 -8.06 -5.82
N SER A 9 21.95 -7.80 -4.91
CA SER A 9 23.23 -7.16 -5.23
C SER A 9 24.18 -8.07 -6.02
N ILE A 10 24.13 -9.39 -5.77
CA ILE A 10 24.95 -10.39 -6.49
C ILE A 10 24.44 -10.58 -7.93
N THR A 11 23.13 -10.44 -8.16
CA THR A 11 22.53 -10.65 -9.49
C THR A 11 22.79 -9.46 -10.43
N PHE A 12 22.75 -8.23 -9.91
CA PHE A 12 23.08 -7.01 -10.68
C PHE A 12 24.56 -6.94 -11.06
N LEU A 13 25.48 -7.32 -10.16
CA LEU A 13 26.92 -7.42 -10.44
C LEU A 13 27.22 -8.45 -11.53
N ASN A 14 26.45 -9.53 -11.61
CA ASN A 14 26.61 -10.56 -12.65
C ASN A 14 26.11 -10.09 -14.03
N ALA A 15 25.04 -9.29 -14.08
CA ALA A 15 24.52 -8.75 -15.34
C ALA A 15 25.48 -7.72 -15.96
N SER A 16 26.07 -6.83 -15.15
CA SER A 16 27.05 -5.84 -15.64
C SER A 16 28.35 -6.48 -16.12
N GLN A 17 28.79 -7.59 -15.50
CA GLN A 17 29.93 -8.39 -15.96
C GLN A 17 29.63 -9.18 -17.25
N ARG A 18 28.38 -9.61 -17.45
CA ARG A 18 27.90 -10.26 -18.69
C ARG A 18 27.72 -9.30 -19.86
N ILE A 19 27.51 -8.01 -19.58
CA ILE A 19 27.58 -6.94 -20.58
C ILE A 19 29.06 -6.63 -20.81
N SER A 20 29.78 -7.57 -21.43
CA SER A 20 31.23 -7.46 -21.67
C SER A 20 31.60 -6.43 -22.74
N SER A 21 30.60 -5.77 -23.35
CA SER A 21 30.78 -4.71 -24.34
C SER A 21 30.44 -3.35 -23.72
N PRO A 22 31.42 -2.43 -23.58
CA PRO A 22 31.17 -1.10 -23.01
C PRO A 22 30.11 -0.31 -23.80
N ASN A 23 29.99 -0.54 -25.10
CA ASN A 23 28.98 0.07 -25.97
C ASN A 23 27.55 -0.40 -25.64
N LEU A 24 27.39 -1.66 -25.20
CA LEU A 24 26.09 -2.21 -24.81
C LEU A 24 25.64 -1.65 -23.46
N LEU A 25 26.57 -1.51 -22.50
CA LEU A 25 26.29 -0.90 -21.21
C LEU A 25 25.88 0.56 -21.35
N GLU A 26 26.60 1.33 -22.19
CA GLU A 26 26.26 2.73 -22.45
C GLU A 26 24.89 2.86 -23.14
N SER A 27 24.61 2.00 -24.11
CA SER A 27 23.31 1.98 -24.80
C SER A 27 22.17 1.64 -23.85
N TYR A 28 22.37 0.67 -22.95
CA TYR A 28 21.38 0.28 -21.94
C TYR A 28 21.13 1.39 -20.91
N ASN A 29 22.19 2.03 -20.42
CA ASN A 29 22.07 3.18 -19.51
C ASN A 29 21.36 4.36 -20.19
N ARG A 30 21.63 4.61 -21.47
CA ARG A 30 20.94 5.63 -22.26
C ARG A 30 19.45 5.29 -22.43
N PHE A 31 19.13 4.02 -22.67
CA PHE A 31 17.75 3.56 -22.74
C PHE A 31 17.00 3.78 -21.43
N LEU A 32 17.56 3.34 -20.30
CA LEU A 32 16.95 3.57 -18.97
C LEU A 32 16.85 5.06 -18.64
N GLY A 33 17.89 5.84 -18.95
CA GLY A 33 17.88 7.29 -18.79
C GLY A 33 16.75 7.96 -19.58
N ASN A 34 16.56 7.55 -20.83
CA ASN A 34 15.46 8.05 -21.67
C ASN A 34 14.08 7.70 -21.10
N LEU A 35 13.90 6.50 -20.53
CA LEU A 35 12.65 6.12 -19.86
C LEU A 35 12.40 6.99 -18.61
N ARG A 36 13.43 7.25 -17.79
CA ARG A 36 13.32 8.13 -16.62
C ARG A 36 12.96 9.57 -17.00
N SER A 37 13.48 10.06 -18.12
CA SER A 37 13.21 11.42 -18.60
C SER A 37 11.82 11.61 -19.19
N HIS A 38 11.08 10.53 -19.46
CA HIS A 38 9.73 10.57 -20.05
C HIS A 38 8.73 9.75 -19.21
N PRO A 39 8.48 10.15 -17.94
CA PRO A 39 7.56 9.45 -17.04
C PRO A 39 6.13 9.33 -17.60
N GLU A 40 5.71 10.22 -18.49
CA GLU A 40 4.43 10.19 -19.19
C GLU A 40 4.30 8.98 -20.13
N ALA A 41 5.37 8.62 -20.85
CA ALA A 41 5.37 7.48 -21.74
C ALA A 41 5.28 6.16 -20.94
N VAL A 42 5.99 6.13 -19.80
CA VAL A 42 5.94 5.01 -18.86
C VAL A 42 4.52 4.84 -18.28
N ALA A 43 3.87 5.94 -17.91
CA ALA A 43 2.49 5.93 -17.41
C ALA A 43 1.51 5.35 -18.43
N GLU A 44 1.61 5.73 -19.72
CA GLU A 44 0.75 5.18 -20.78
C GLU A 44 0.98 3.67 -21.00
N VAL A 45 2.23 3.20 -20.92
CA VAL A 45 2.54 1.76 -21.03
C VAL A 45 1.91 0.98 -19.87
N LEU A 46 2.05 1.48 -18.64
CA LEU A 46 1.48 0.85 -17.45
C LEU A 46 -0.05 0.78 -17.52
N LYS A 47 -0.68 1.85 -17.99
CA LYS A 47 -2.12 1.89 -18.25
C LYS A 47 -2.54 0.86 -19.28
N TRP A 48 -1.88 0.81 -20.42
CA TRP A 48 -2.19 -0.16 -21.48
C TRP A 48 -2.04 -1.60 -20.95
N ALA A 49 -0.99 -1.87 -20.17
CA ALA A 49 -0.82 -3.16 -19.51
C ALA A 49 -1.97 -3.50 -18.55
N GLY A 50 -2.48 -2.51 -17.81
CA GLY A 50 -3.67 -2.68 -16.97
C GLY A 50 -4.95 -2.98 -17.74
N GLN A 51 -5.14 -2.34 -18.89
CA GLN A 51 -6.31 -2.52 -19.76
C GLN A 51 -6.34 -3.90 -20.42
N GLU A 52 -5.17 -4.42 -20.83
CA GLU A 52 -5.01 -5.75 -21.41
C GLU A 52 -5.07 -6.88 -20.37
N GLY A 53 -5.25 -6.55 -19.08
CA GLY A 53 -5.30 -7.53 -18.00
C GLY A 53 -3.98 -8.25 -17.77
N LEU A 54 -2.85 -7.67 -18.22
CA LEU A 54 -1.53 -8.18 -17.90
C LEU A 54 -1.28 -8.06 -16.41
N ASP A 55 -0.49 -8.97 -15.85
CA ASP A 55 -0.11 -8.88 -14.45
C ASP A 55 0.84 -7.70 -14.23
N SER A 56 0.22 -6.56 -13.97
CA SER A 56 0.89 -5.30 -13.71
C SER A 56 1.69 -5.31 -12.40
N ALA A 57 1.56 -6.32 -11.53
CA ALA A 57 2.27 -6.34 -10.26
C ALA A 57 3.78 -6.46 -10.48
N HIS A 58 4.18 -7.46 -11.25
CA HIS A 58 5.58 -7.69 -11.61
C HIS A 58 6.12 -6.54 -12.47
N LEU A 59 5.34 -6.08 -13.46
CA LEU A 59 5.74 -4.97 -14.30
C LEU A 59 5.97 -3.69 -13.49
N THR A 60 5.05 -3.34 -12.58
CA THR A 60 5.20 -2.16 -11.73
C THR A 60 6.41 -2.27 -10.81
N TYR A 61 6.61 -3.43 -10.18
CA TYR A 61 7.77 -3.66 -9.31
C TYR A 61 9.10 -3.57 -10.09
N ASP A 62 9.20 -4.25 -11.23
CA ASP A 62 10.40 -4.25 -12.07
C ASP A 62 10.69 -2.85 -12.61
N LEU A 63 9.65 -2.09 -12.93
CA LEU A 63 9.82 -0.73 -13.43
C LEU A 63 10.28 0.22 -12.31
N VAL A 64 9.66 0.16 -11.13
CA VAL A 64 10.08 0.97 -9.97
C VAL A 64 11.51 0.61 -9.51
N SER A 65 11.87 -0.67 -9.54
CA SER A 65 13.20 -1.14 -9.13
C SER A 65 14.28 -0.86 -10.17
N VAL A 66 14.06 -1.18 -11.45
CA VAL A 66 15.08 -1.09 -12.51
C VAL A 66 15.16 0.31 -13.11
N VAL A 67 14.02 0.95 -13.35
CA VAL A 67 14.00 2.30 -13.95
C VAL A 67 14.24 3.34 -12.88
N TYR A 68 13.56 3.28 -11.73
CA TYR A 68 13.68 4.30 -10.70
C TYR A 68 14.59 3.92 -9.53
N GLY A 69 15.27 2.77 -9.58
CA GLY A 69 16.30 2.41 -8.61
C GLY A 69 15.80 2.35 -7.16
N HIS A 70 14.53 2.01 -6.94
CA HIS A 70 13.86 2.12 -5.62
C HIS A 70 13.89 3.53 -5.00
N CYS A 71 14.01 4.57 -5.85
CA CYS A 71 14.12 5.95 -5.41
C CYS A 71 15.26 6.19 -4.42
N VAL A 72 16.40 5.51 -4.58
CA VAL A 72 17.59 5.80 -3.75
C VAL A 72 18.07 7.24 -3.94
N PHE A 73 17.87 7.81 -5.13
CA PHE A 73 18.24 9.19 -5.45
C PHE A 73 17.02 10.13 -5.45
N PRO A 74 17.16 11.38 -4.97
CA PRO A 74 16.07 12.38 -4.98
C PRO A 74 15.47 12.65 -6.36
N GLU A 75 16.27 12.55 -7.41
CA GLU A 75 15.84 12.76 -8.80
C GLU A 75 14.85 11.67 -9.23
N ASP A 76 15.07 10.43 -8.79
CA ASP A 76 14.19 9.31 -9.09
C ASP A 76 12.85 9.43 -8.35
N HIS A 77 12.84 10.02 -7.14
CA HIS A 77 11.60 10.37 -6.44
C HIS A 77 10.76 11.36 -7.27
N ALA A 78 11.38 12.43 -7.78
CA ALA A 78 10.68 13.44 -8.56
C ALA A 78 10.09 12.86 -9.85
N GLN A 79 10.83 12.00 -10.57
CA GLN A 79 10.34 11.39 -11.79
C GLN A 79 9.24 10.35 -11.54
N LEU A 80 9.35 9.54 -10.48
CA LEU A 80 8.31 8.59 -10.12
C LEU A 80 7.03 9.29 -9.64
N LEU A 81 7.16 10.39 -8.87
CA LEU A 81 6.03 11.26 -8.53
C LEU A 81 5.38 11.87 -9.76
N ASN A 82 6.16 12.35 -10.74
CA ASN A 82 5.62 12.85 -12.00
C ASN A 82 4.83 11.76 -12.75
N MET A 83 5.32 10.52 -12.78
CA MET A 83 4.59 9.39 -13.37
C MET A 83 3.27 9.11 -12.64
N ILE A 84 3.29 9.11 -11.30
CA ILE A 84 2.08 8.95 -10.47
C ILE A 84 1.08 10.07 -10.76
N CYS A 85 1.52 11.31 -10.83
CA CYS A 85 0.68 12.46 -11.18
C CYS A 85 0.01 12.28 -12.54
N HIS A 86 0.74 11.79 -13.56
CA HIS A 86 0.16 11.51 -14.88
C HIS A 86 -0.91 10.42 -14.82
N LEU A 87 -0.64 9.31 -14.10
CA LEU A 87 -1.62 8.23 -13.91
C LEU A 87 -2.89 8.73 -13.19
N LEU A 88 -2.73 9.51 -12.12
CA LEU A 88 -3.85 10.07 -11.36
C LEU A 88 -4.65 11.09 -12.18
N MET A 89 -3.97 12.00 -12.90
CA MET A 89 -4.64 12.98 -13.76
C MET A 89 -5.44 12.30 -14.86
N HIS A 90 -4.92 11.21 -15.42
CA HIS A 90 -5.62 10.43 -16.41
C HIS A 90 -6.87 9.76 -15.80
N HIS A 91 -6.73 9.09 -14.65
CA HIS A 91 -7.85 8.48 -13.92
C HIS A 91 -8.96 9.50 -13.63
N ILE A 92 -8.59 10.66 -13.08
CA ILE A 92 -9.54 11.73 -12.73
C ILE A 92 -10.29 12.24 -13.96
N LYS A 93 -9.61 12.40 -15.11
CA LYS A 93 -10.24 12.86 -16.36
C LYS A 93 -11.29 11.88 -16.91
N GLN A 94 -11.20 10.60 -16.57
CA GLN A 94 -12.13 9.57 -17.03
C GLN A 94 -13.29 9.34 -16.07
N CYS A 95 -13.18 9.79 -14.82
CA CYS A 95 -14.22 9.64 -13.83
C CYS A 95 -15.41 10.55 -14.13
N SER A 96 -16.61 9.96 -14.13
CA SER A 96 -17.88 10.69 -14.27
C SER A 96 -18.45 11.11 -12.91
N SER A 97 -17.96 10.54 -11.81
CA SER A 97 -18.40 10.83 -10.46
C SER A 97 -17.27 10.77 -9.43
N ILE A 98 -17.48 11.41 -8.27
CA ILE A 98 -16.56 11.38 -7.12
C ILE A 98 -16.35 9.93 -6.63
N LYS A 99 -17.38 9.09 -6.69
CA LYS A 99 -17.29 7.68 -6.27
C LYS A 99 -16.30 6.88 -7.15
N GLU A 100 -16.29 7.15 -8.46
CA GLU A 100 -15.35 6.54 -9.40
C GLU A 100 -13.92 7.08 -9.18
N MET A 101 -13.78 8.35 -8.80
CA MET A 101 -12.48 8.94 -8.46
C MET A 101 -11.78 8.17 -7.33
N PHE A 102 -12.50 7.74 -6.31
CA PHE A 102 -11.96 6.90 -5.22
C PHE A 102 -11.76 5.43 -5.59
N SER A 103 -12.31 4.98 -6.72
CA SER A 103 -12.09 3.63 -7.25
C SER A 103 -10.85 3.64 -8.17
N ILE A 104 -9.69 3.96 -7.59
CA ILE A 104 -8.42 4.10 -8.32
C ILE A 104 -8.11 2.81 -9.08
N GLU A 105 -7.68 2.94 -10.34
CA GLU A 105 -7.25 1.80 -11.15
C GLU A 105 -6.19 0.95 -10.43
N PRO A 106 -6.23 -0.39 -10.54
CA PRO A 106 -5.28 -1.29 -9.86
C PRO A 106 -3.81 -0.94 -10.16
N VAL A 107 -3.50 -0.52 -11.38
CA VAL A 107 -2.14 -0.12 -11.77
C VAL A 107 -1.68 1.13 -11.03
N CYS A 108 -2.52 2.18 -10.99
CA CYS A 108 -2.19 3.42 -10.31
C CYS A 108 -2.02 3.21 -8.79
N SER A 109 -2.94 2.47 -8.17
CA SER A 109 -2.84 2.14 -6.73
C SER A 109 -1.60 1.31 -6.40
N ARG A 110 -1.18 0.38 -7.28
CA ARG A 110 0.06 -0.39 -7.11
C ARG A 110 1.31 0.48 -7.17
N VAL A 111 1.41 1.35 -8.19
CA VAL A 111 2.56 2.28 -8.31
C VAL A 111 2.67 3.17 -7.07
N VAL A 112 1.55 3.72 -6.60
CA VAL A 112 1.51 4.53 -5.38
C VAL A 112 1.94 3.70 -4.16
N SER A 113 1.47 2.46 -4.04
CA SER A 113 1.87 1.57 -2.96
C SER A 113 3.38 1.28 -2.97
N GLU A 114 3.95 0.97 -4.14
CA GLU A 114 5.39 0.74 -4.29
C GLU A 114 6.21 1.99 -3.97
N TYR A 115 5.77 3.18 -4.41
CA TYR A 115 6.41 4.44 -4.05
C TYR A 115 6.40 4.68 -2.53
N CYS A 116 5.24 4.49 -1.89
CA CYS A 116 5.12 4.63 -0.45
C CYS A 116 6.08 3.68 0.28
N GLN A 117 6.28 2.46 -0.22
CA GLN A 117 7.22 1.48 0.35
C GLN A 117 8.68 1.93 0.32
N GLN A 118 9.05 2.79 -0.63
CA GLN A 118 10.41 3.34 -0.73
C GLN A 118 10.64 4.57 0.16
N LEU A 119 9.59 5.17 0.73
CA LEU A 119 9.75 6.34 1.58
C LEU A 119 10.58 5.98 2.83
N PRO A 120 11.67 6.72 3.12
CA PRO A 120 12.52 6.44 4.27
C PRO A 120 11.77 6.54 5.62
N GLY A 121 10.64 7.26 5.63
CA GLY A 121 9.72 7.34 6.76
C GLY A 121 8.67 6.22 6.85
N LEU A 122 8.47 5.39 5.82
CA LEU A 122 7.39 4.39 5.84
C LEU A 122 7.65 3.29 6.87
N LYS A 123 8.89 2.82 7.04
CA LYS A 123 9.19 1.80 8.08
C LYS A 123 8.89 2.33 9.48
N SER A 124 9.21 3.59 9.72
CA SER A 124 8.86 4.31 10.94
C SER A 124 7.34 4.43 11.06
N PHE A 125 6.67 4.90 10.01
CA PHE A 125 5.20 5.02 9.92
C PHE A 125 4.49 3.68 10.17
N LEU A 126 4.95 2.57 9.57
CA LEU A 126 4.38 1.23 9.78
C LEU A 126 4.65 0.73 11.19
N GLY A 127 5.85 0.97 11.73
CA GLY A 127 6.17 0.67 13.12
C GLY A 127 5.30 1.43 14.12
N PHE A 128 4.97 2.69 13.81
CA PHE A 128 4.08 3.52 14.63
C PHE A 128 2.60 3.22 14.40
N LEU A 129 2.17 2.94 13.16
CA LEU A 129 0.83 2.44 12.85
C LEU A 129 0.59 1.12 13.58
N PHE A 130 1.59 0.24 13.64
CA PHE A 130 1.53 -0.96 14.46
C PHE A 130 1.35 -0.63 15.95
N GLN A 131 2.02 0.40 16.49
CA GLN A 131 1.79 0.85 17.87
C GLN A 131 0.39 1.46 18.10
N VAL A 132 -0.11 2.25 17.15
CA VAL A 132 -1.47 2.83 17.17
C VAL A 132 -2.52 1.73 17.13
N LEU A 133 -2.33 0.73 16.26
CA LEU A 133 -3.20 -0.44 16.16
C LEU A 133 -3.03 -1.41 17.33
N ARG A 134 -1.87 -1.42 18.00
CA ARG A 134 -1.58 -2.37 19.07
C ARG A 134 -2.57 -2.26 20.21
N LYS A 135 -2.89 -1.05 20.68
CA LYS A 135 -3.87 -0.84 21.76
C LYS A 135 -5.25 -1.40 21.41
N PRO A 136 -5.93 -0.95 20.32
CA PRO A 136 -7.24 -1.47 19.94
C PRO A 136 -7.20 -2.97 19.61
N LEU A 137 -6.13 -3.47 18.97
CA LEU A 137 -5.98 -4.92 18.73
C LEU A 137 -5.85 -5.71 20.03
N MET A 138 -5.07 -5.24 21.00
CA MET A 138 -4.95 -5.91 22.30
C MET A 138 -6.26 -5.82 23.09
N SER A 139 -7.00 -4.71 23.01
CA SER A 139 -8.33 -4.59 23.61
C SER A 139 -9.29 -5.63 23.03
N ILE A 140 -9.31 -5.80 21.69
CA ILE A 140 -10.12 -6.83 21.02
C ILE A 140 -9.65 -8.24 21.42
N LEU A 141 -8.35 -8.50 21.47
CA LEU A 141 -7.80 -9.83 21.82
C LEU A 141 -8.02 -10.20 23.29
N ASN A 142 -8.02 -9.20 24.18
CA ASN A 142 -8.31 -9.37 25.61
C ASN A 142 -9.81 -9.33 25.91
N TYR A 143 -10.67 -9.20 24.90
CA TYR A 143 -12.11 -9.26 25.09
C TYR A 143 -12.50 -10.68 25.51
N THR A 144 -12.85 -10.84 26.79
CA THR A 144 -13.20 -12.14 27.39
C THR A 144 -14.69 -12.43 27.35
N ASP A 145 -15.53 -11.45 27.05
CA ASP A 145 -16.99 -11.52 27.21
C ASP A 145 -17.74 -12.18 26.04
N GLY A 146 -17.03 -12.93 25.18
CA GLY A 146 -17.64 -13.74 24.13
C GLY A 146 -17.40 -13.19 22.73
N TYR A 147 -18.44 -13.19 21.89
CA TYR A 147 -18.34 -12.78 20.48
C TYR A 147 -18.63 -11.28 20.30
N LEU A 148 -17.95 -10.64 19.35
CA LEU A 148 -18.24 -9.26 18.97
C LEU A 148 -19.35 -9.23 17.92
N ASP A 149 -20.57 -9.52 18.34
CA ASP A 149 -21.74 -9.50 17.47
C ASP A 149 -22.50 -8.17 17.60
N TYR A 150 -22.69 -7.51 16.46
CA TYR A 150 -23.52 -6.29 16.35
C TYR A 150 -24.87 -6.59 15.68
N ASP A 151 -25.07 -7.80 15.15
CA ASP A 151 -26.27 -8.22 14.42
C ASP A 151 -27.12 -9.13 15.30
N VAL A 152 -28.34 -8.67 15.61
CA VAL A 152 -29.33 -9.38 16.44
C VAL A 152 -29.61 -10.79 15.94
N THR A 153 -29.67 -10.96 14.62
CA THR A 153 -29.98 -12.26 14.00
C THR A 153 -28.86 -13.26 14.24
N LYS A 154 -27.60 -12.81 14.10
CA LYS A 154 -26.43 -13.66 14.31
C LYS A 154 -26.17 -13.96 15.78
N ALA A 155 -26.36 -12.96 16.64
CA ALA A 155 -26.28 -13.12 18.09
C ALA A 155 -27.32 -14.11 18.59
N SER A 156 -28.57 -13.98 18.12
CA SER A 156 -29.67 -14.88 18.51
C SER A 156 -29.42 -16.33 18.11
N VAL A 157 -28.92 -16.59 16.90
CA VAL A 157 -28.61 -17.96 16.44
C VAL A 157 -27.48 -18.60 17.26
N ARG A 158 -26.49 -17.82 17.71
CA ARG A 158 -25.39 -18.33 18.53
C ARG A 158 -25.76 -18.54 19.99
N LEU A 159 -26.67 -17.71 20.51
CA LEU A 159 -27.11 -17.73 21.91
C LEU A 159 -28.33 -18.64 22.16
N GLN A 160 -28.85 -19.31 21.12
CA GLN A 160 -30.00 -20.24 21.17
C GLN A 160 -29.89 -21.40 22.19
N GLY A 161 -28.73 -21.60 22.84
CA GLY A 161 -28.51 -22.61 23.87
C GLY A 161 -28.51 -22.09 25.32
N THR A 162 -28.80 -20.80 25.55
CA THR A 162 -28.71 -20.17 26.88
C THR A 162 -30.08 -19.57 27.26
N ASP A 163 -30.88 -20.32 28.02
CA ASP A 163 -32.32 -20.08 28.25
C ASP A 163 -32.69 -18.76 28.99
N ASP A 164 -31.72 -17.97 29.45
CA ASP A 164 -31.95 -16.71 30.20
C ASP A 164 -31.10 -15.53 29.69
N PHE A 165 -30.52 -15.63 28.48
CA PHE A 165 -29.61 -14.60 28.00
C PHE A 165 -30.34 -13.44 27.31
N ASP A 166 -30.24 -12.24 27.88
CA ASP A 166 -30.74 -11.01 27.25
C ASP A 166 -29.85 -10.64 26.06
N VAL A 167 -30.28 -11.07 24.87
CA VAL A 167 -29.62 -10.79 23.59
C VAL A 167 -29.51 -9.29 23.33
N SER A 168 -30.45 -8.49 23.83
CA SER A 168 -30.45 -7.03 23.62
C SER A 168 -29.35 -6.37 24.46
N ALA A 169 -29.25 -6.75 25.75
CA ALA A 169 -28.19 -6.27 26.62
C ALA A 169 -26.79 -6.71 26.13
N TYR A 170 -26.68 -7.91 25.57
CA TYR A 170 -25.44 -8.41 24.97
C TYR A 170 -24.99 -7.61 23.74
N ILE A 171 -25.92 -7.27 22.84
CA ILE A 171 -25.62 -6.48 21.64
C ILE A 171 -25.30 -5.05 22.00
N GLU A 172 -26.00 -4.49 22.99
CA GLU A 172 -25.70 -3.15 23.50
C GLU A 172 -24.28 -3.10 24.08
N SER A 173 -23.91 -4.07 24.92
CA SER A 173 -22.55 -4.22 25.46
C SER A 173 -21.50 -4.39 24.35
N SER A 174 -21.75 -5.28 23.38
CA SER A 174 -20.84 -5.52 22.25
C SER A 174 -20.67 -4.28 21.36
N SER A 175 -21.76 -3.56 21.10
CA SER A 175 -21.75 -2.34 20.30
C SER A 175 -21.03 -1.20 21.02
N GLN A 176 -21.25 -1.03 22.33
CA GLN A 176 -20.52 -0.05 23.14
C GLN A 176 -19.02 -0.34 23.16
N PHE A 177 -18.65 -1.61 23.27
CA PHE A 177 -17.25 -2.00 23.20
C PHE A 177 -16.63 -1.70 21.82
N ILE A 178 -17.32 -2.07 20.72
CA ILE A 178 -16.86 -1.75 19.35
C ILE A 178 -16.71 -0.24 19.17
N LEU A 179 -17.68 0.55 19.62
CA LEU A 179 -17.62 2.02 19.54
C LEU A 179 -16.47 2.59 20.36
N SER A 180 -16.21 2.05 21.56
CA SER A 180 -15.07 2.47 22.39
C SER A 180 -13.74 2.20 21.68
N VAL A 181 -13.56 0.98 21.14
CA VAL A 181 -12.34 0.60 20.43
C VAL A 181 -12.14 1.43 19.16
N CYS A 182 -13.21 1.65 18.38
CA CYS A 182 -13.18 2.52 17.21
C CYS A 182 -12.88 3.97 17.57
N GLY A 183 -13.45 4.47 18.67
CA GLY A 183 -13.20 5.82 19.18
C GLY A 183 -11.74 6.01 19.59
N GLU A 184 -11.18 5.07 20.34
CA GLU A 184 -9.75 5.07 20.71
C GLU A 184 -8.86 5.03 19.47
N PHE A 185 -9.18 4.17 18.50
CA PHE A 185 -8.44 4.09 17.25
C PHE A 185 -8.47 5.41 16.48
N LEU A 186 -9.63 6.06 16.36
CA LEU A 186 -9.76 7.35 15.68
C LEU A 186 -9.02 8.47 16.41
N VAL A 187 -9.02 8.48 17.75
CA VAL A 187 -8.26 9.45 18.54
C VAL A 187 -6.76 9.28 18.34
N GLU A 188 -6.26 8.05 18.38
CA GLU A 188 -4.83 7.77 18.17
C GLU A 188 -4.43 8.00 16.70
N LEU A 189 -5.32 7.76 15.73
CA LEU A 189 -5.11 8.16 14.33
C LEU A 189 -5.10 9.67 14.15
N ASN A 190 -5.94 10.43 14.84
CA ASN A 190 -5.99 11.88 14.66
C ASN A 190 -4.75 12.57 15.25
N ARG A 191 -4.21 12.03 16.36
CA ARG A 191 -2.89 12.42 16.88
C ARG A 191 -1.74 12.15 15.91
N PHE A 192 -1.97 11.34 14.88
CA PHE A 192 -0.97 10.90 13.92
C PHE A 192 -0.75 11.88 12.77
N GLN A 193 -1.58 12.91 12.57
CA GLN A 193 -1.42 13.86 11.45
C GLN A 193 -0.02 14.48 11.39
N GLU A 194 0.63 14.68 12.54
CA GLU A 194 1.97 15.28 12.65
C GLU A 194 3.12 14.32 12.30
N PHE A 195 2.87 13.01 12.26
CA PHE A 195 3.86 11.96 12.00
C PHE A 195 3.76 11.37 10.59
N PHE A 196 2.87 11.92 9.75
CA PHE A 196 2.84 11.55 8.34
C PHE A 196 4.19 11.91 7.71
N PRO A 197 4.85 10.99 6.99
CA PRO A 197 6.16 11.28 6.41
C PRO A 197 6.05 12.52 5.52
N PRO A 198 6.92 13.54 5.70
CA PRO A 198 6.93 14.69 4.83
C PRO A 198 7.19 14.21 3.40
N THR A 199 6.32 14.61 2.49
CA THR A 199 6.45 14.39 1.04
C THR A 199 7.59 15.20 0.46
#